data_AF-A0A941XK69-F1
#
_entry.id   AF-A0A941XK69-F1
#
_cell.length_a   1.000
_cell.length_b   1.000
_cell.length_c   1.000
_cell.angle_alpha   90.00
_cell.angle_beta   90.00
_cell.angle_gamma   90.00
#
_symmetry.space_group_name_H-M   'P 1'
#
loop_
_entity.id
_entity.type
_entity.pdbx_description
1 polymer ?
#
loop_
_entity_poly.entity_id
_entity_poly.type
_entity_poly.pdbx_seq_one_letter_code
_entity_poly.pdbx_strand_id
1 'polypeptide(L)'
;YKNTLEIKRSNQNARNYTFYADLVNFFFDRSDIRFRAIIVDKKRYIAAKCNHDYDRFYYLMYYQLIYHLLDTTSTYNIYLDIKDDLSSYRIEELKKILNVHMGIIEKIQHVRSHEVDLLQLCDLFIGALSYNLNNIVKQALPKLRLIEKIRQRSGVSLEETTYKSAAKFNIFRIHI
;
A
#
# COMPACT_ATOMS: atom_id res chain seq x y z
N TYR A 1 14.58 -20.68 -13.45
CA TYR A 1 14.73 -20.75 -11.99
C TYR A 1 13.78 -19.74 -11.34
N LYS A 2 12.65 -20.20 -10.81
CA LYS A 2 11.63 -19.38 -10.15
C LYS A 2 12.06 -19.23 -8.69
N ASN A 3 12.40 -18.01 -8.26
CA ASN A 3 12.83 -17.76 -6.89
C ASN A 3 11.60 -17.81 -5.98
N THR A 4 11.38 -18.94 -5.30
CA THR A 4 10.25 -19.20 -4.38
C THR A 4 10.44 -18.57 -3.00
N LEU A 5 11.00 -17.36 -2.95
CA LEU A 5 11.02 -16.56 -1.73
C LEU A 5 9.74 -15.73 -1.72
N GLU A 6 8.65 -16.36 -1.31
CA GLU A 6 7.46 -15.66 -0.85
C GLU A 6 7.90 -14.59 0.15
N ILE A 7 7.60 -13.31 -0.12
CA ILE A 7 7.98 -12.18 0.74
C ILE A 7 7.11 -12.23 2.02
N LYS A 8 7.38 -13.23 2.87
CA LYS A 8 6.78 -13.36 4.19
C LYS A 8 7.64 -12.57 5.18
N ARG A 9 6.97 -11.71 5.97
CA ARG A 9 7.54 -10.81 7.00
C ARG A 9 8.48 -11.49 8.01
N SER A 10 8.48 -12.82 8.09
CA SER A 10 9.30 -13.66 8.98
C SER A 10 10.72 -13.96 8.47
N ASN A 11 11.04 -13.72 7.19
CA ASN A 11 12.33 -14.12 6.60
C ASN A 11 13.37 -12.99 6.47
N GLN A 12 13.35 -11.98 7.35
CA GLN A 12 14.35 -10.90 7.29
C GLN A 12 15.59 -11.22 8.15
N ASN A 13 16.40 -12.18 7.70
CA ASN A 13 17.74 -12.44 8.25
C ASN A 13 18.79 -11.66 7.44
N ALA A 14 20.01 -11.47 7.98
CA ALA A 14 21.07 -10.71 7.33
C ALA A 14 21.36 -11.12 5.87
N ARG A 15 21.19 -12.42 5.53
CA ARG A 15 21.33 -12.95 4.16
C ARG A 15 20.28 -12.44 3.17
N ASN A 16 19.09 -12.09 3.64
CA ASN A 16 17.98 -11.65 2.78
C ASN A 16 17.90 -10.13 2.66
N TYR A 17 18.67 -9.38 3.46
CA TYR A 17 18.70 -7.91 3.38
C TYR A 17 19.10 -7.41 2.00
N THR A 18 20.14 -8.00 1.38
CA THR A 18 20.61 -7.58 0.05
C THR A 18 19.49 -7.68 -0.99
N PHE A 19 18.75 -8.80 -1.00
CA PHE A 19 17.60 -8.98 -1.88
C PHE A 19 16.53 -7.90 -1.69
N TYR A 20 16.13 -7.62 -0.44
CA TYR A 20 15.15 -6.56 -0.18
C TYR A 20 15.68 -5.16 -0.51
N ALA A 21 16.96 -4.91 -0.27
CA ALA A 21 17.61 -3.66 -0.63
C ALA A 21 17.63 -3.44 -2.15
N ASP A 22 17.85 -4.50 -2.93
CA ASP A 22 17.82 -4.46 -4.39
C ASP A 22 16.40 -4.22 -4.90
N LEU A 23 15.38 -4.81 -4.27
CA LEU A 23 13.97 -4.49 -4.59
C LEU A 23 13.62 -3.03 -4.30
N VAL A 24 14.12 -2.47 -3.20
CA VAL A 24 13.97 -1.04 -2.90
C VAL A 24 14.65 -0.20 -3.98
N ASN A 25 15.89 -0.55 -4.38
CA ASN A 25 16.58 0.15 -5.46
C ASN A 25 15.79 0.08 -6.77
N PHE A 26 15.42 -1.13 -7.20
CA PHE A 26 14.60 -1.38 -8.38
C PHE A 26 13.34 -0.51 -8.41
N PHE A 27 12.60 -0.45 -7.29
CA PHE A 27 11.45 0.44 -7.19
C PHE A 27 11.86 1.88 -7.44
N PHE A 28 12.82 2.42 -6.71
CA PHE A 28 13.18 3.84 -6.79
C PHE A 28 13.87 4.24 -8.10
N ASP A 29 14.52 3.31 -8.80
CA ASP A 29 15.18 3.54 -10.10
C ASP A 29 14.18 3.61 -11.27
N ARG A 30 12.94 3.12 -11.08
CA ARG A 30 11.89 3.07 -12.11
C ARG A 30 10.93 4.25 -12.02
N SER A 31 10.83 5.11 -13.04
CA SER A 31 9.92 6.27 -13.00
C SER A 31 8.43 5.92 -13.19
N ASP A 32 8.14 4.76 -13.76
CA ASP A 32 6.80 4.27 -14.11
C ASP A 32 6.06 3.55 -12.96
N ILE A 33 6.74 3.31 -11.85
CA ILE A 33 6.16 2.66 -10.66
C ILE A 33 6.02 3.70 -9.56
N ARG A 34 4.85 3.78 -8.92
CA ARG A 34 4.59 4.70 -7.81
C ARG A 34 4.02 3.94 -6.62
N PHE A 35 4.28 4.45 -5.42
CA PHE A 35 3.74 3.89 -4.19
C PHE A 35 2.96 4.94 -3.43
N ARG A 36 1.78 4.56 -2.94
CA ARG A 36 0.98 5.37 -2.02
C ARG A 36 0.47 4.51 -0.88
N ALA A 37 0.57 5.03 0.34
CA ALA A 37 0.00 4.42 1.54
C ALA A 37 -0.94 5.38 2.27
N ILE A 38 -2.00 4.83 2.85
CA ILE A 38 -2.82 5.52 3.84
C ILE A 38 -2.51 4.94 5.23
N ILE A 39 -2.15 5.81 6.16
CA ILE A 39 -1.93 5.45 7.56
C ILE A 39 -3.17 5.85 8.36
N VAL A 40 -3.78 4.87 9.01
CA VAL A 40 -4.94 5.05 9.88
C VAL A 40 -4.52 4.83 11.33
N ASP A 41 -4.84 5.78 12.21
CA ASP A 41 -4.79 5.54 13.65
C ASP A 41 -6.03 4.77 14.09
N LYS A 42 -5.86 3.47 14.40
CA LYS A 42 -6.95 2.58 14.82
C LYS A 42 -7.69 3.10 16.06
N LYS A 43 -7.02 3.86 16.94
CA LYS A 43 -7.67 4.43 18.13
C LYS A 43 -8.72 5.49 17.81
N ARG A 44 -8.66 6.07 16.61
CA ARG A 44 -9.61 7.08 16.12
C ARG A 44 -10.76 6.48 15.30
N TYR A 45 -10.78 5.15 15.11
CA TYR A 45 -11.89 4.49 14.45
C TYR A 45 -13.15 4.57 15.32
N ILE A 46 -14.21 5.18 14.79
CA ILE A 46 -15.51 5.28 15.44
C ILE A 46 -16.49 4.38 14.69
N ALA A 47 -16.82 3.22 15.26
CA ALA A 47 -17.67 2.21 14.63
C ALA A 47 -19.03 2.75 14.17
N ALA A 48 -19.63 3.64 14.97
CA ALA A 48 -20.92 4.27 14.64
C ALA A 48 -20.88 5.05 13.31
N LYS A 49 -19.76 5.71 12.97
CA LYS A 49 -19.61 6.42 11.68
C LYS A 49 -19.59 5.47 10.47
N CYS A 50 -19.32 4.19 10.70
CA CYS A 50 -19.24 3.15 9.67
C CYS A 50 -20.40 2.14 9.77
N ASN A 51 -21.51 2.49 10.44
CA ASN A 51 -22.63 1.58 10.70
C ASN A 51 -22.21 0.24 11.33
N HIS A 52 -21.17 0.27 12.17
CA HIS A 52 -20.57 -0.93 12.79
C HIS A 52 -20.02 -1.96 11.80
N ASP A 53 -19.90 -1.60 10.51
CA ASP A 53 -19.32 -2.41 9.46
C ASP A 53 -17.86 -2.02 9.25
N TYR A 54 -16.96 -2.86 9.78
CA TYR A 54 -15.52 -2.64 9.65
C TYR A 54 -15.03 -2.80 8.19
N ASP A 55 -15.65 -3.67 7.41
CA ASP A 55 -15.31 -3.78 6.01
C ASP A 55 -15.71 -2.50 5.26
N ARG A 56 -16.79 -1.82 5.66
CA ARG A 56 -17.16 -0.54 5.04
C ARG A 56 -16.06 0.49 5.24
N PHE A 57 -15.49 0.54 6.43
CA PHE A 57 -14.32 1.38 6.71
C PHE A 57 -13.15 1.05 5.78
N TYR A 58 -12.86 -0.24 5.58
CA TYR A 58 -11.80 -0.69 4.68
C TYR A 58 -12.02 -0.22 3.23
N TYR A 59 -13.25 -0.32 2.72
CA TYR A 59 -13.59 0.15 1.37
C TYR A 59 -13.55 1.67 1.23
N LEU A 60 -13.91 2.42 2.28
CA LEU A 60 -13.71 3.88 2.30
C LEU A 60 -12.23 4.25 2.21
N MET A 61 -11.33 3.47 2.83
CA MET A 61 -9.89 3.67 2.69
C MET A 61 -9.40 3.35 1.28
N TYR A 62 -9.93 2.30 0.62
CA TYR A 62 -9.64 2.06 -0.79
C TYR A 62 -10.09 3.20 -1.68
N TYR A 63 -11.30 3.72 -1.48
CA TYR A 63 -11.77 4.90 -2.21
C TYR A 63 -10.80 6.07 -2.04
N GLN A 64 -10.42 6.40 -0.79
CA GLN A 64 -9.49 7.47 -0.49
C GLN A 64 -8.10 7.26 -1.13
N LEU A 65 -7.64 6.01 -1.21
CA LEU A 65 -6.36 5.66 -1.80
C LEU A 65 -6.38 5.86 -3.32
N ILE A 66 -7.39 5.28 -3.98
CA ILE A 66 -7.50 5.22 -5.43
C ILE A 66 -7.87 6.59 -5.99
N TYR A 67 -8.89 7.24 -5.44
CA TYR A 67 -9.43 8.50 -5.95
C TYR A 67 -8.34 9.57 -6.13
N HIS A 68 -7.37 9.63 -5.22
CA HIS A 68 -6.28 10.61 -5.27
C HIS A 68 -5.09 10.21 -6.14
N LEU A 69 -5.15 9.06 -6.83
CA LEU A 69 -4.18 8.63 -7.83
C LEU A 69 -4.72 8.73 -9.27
N LEU A 70 -6.03 8.91 -9.42
CA LEU A 70 -6.69 8.95 -10.71
C LEU A 70 -6.46 10.28 -11.43
N ASP A 71 -6.33 10.20 -12.75
CA ASP A 71 -6.28 11.28 -13.71
C ASP A 71 -7.41 11.08 -14.73
N THR A 72 -8.25 12.08 -14.94
CA THR A 72 -9.40 12.01 -15.87
C THR A 72 -9.00 11.80 -17.32
N THR A 73 -7.73 12.01 -17.67
CA THR A 73 -7.21 11.84 -19.03
C THR A 73 -6.76 10.41 -19.36
N SER A 74 -6.74 9.52 -18.36
CA SER A 74 -6.27 8.14 -18.49
C SER A 74 -7.38 7.13 -18.20
N THR A 75 -7.26 5.91 -18.71
CA THR A 75 -8.11 4.77 -18.30
C THR A 75 -7.34 3.80 -17.41
N TYR A 76 -8.05 3.15 -16.47
CA TYR A 76 -7.42 2.37 -15.41
C TYR A 76 -7.99 0.96 -15.29
N ASN A 77 -7.07 0.01 -15.09
CA ASN A 77 -7.34 -1.33 -14.61
C ASN A 77 -6.83 -1.45 -13.16
N ILE A 78 -7.71 -1.81 -12.25
CA ILE A 78 -7.43 -1.87 -10.81
C ILE A 78 -7.44 -3.33 -10.35
N TYR A 79 -6.39 -3.71 -9.62
CA TYR A 79 -6.20 -5.06 -9.10
C TYR A 79 -6.05 -4.97 -7.59
N LEU A 80 -6.97 -5.59 -6.86
CA LEU A 80 -6.99 -5.60 -5.39
C LEU A 80 -6.59 -6.98 -4.89
N ASP A 81 -5.78 -7.04 -3.83
CA ASP A 81 -5.49 -8.33 -3.19
C ASP A 81 -6.78 -8.96 -2.62
N ILE A 82 -6.85 -10.28 -2.61
CA ILE A 82 -7.97 -11.00 -2.00
C ILE A 82 -7.85 -10.90 -0.49
N LYS A 83 -8.80 -10.19 0.14
CA LYS A 83 -8.92 -10.13 1.60
C LYS A 83 -9.77 -11.29 2.14
N ASP A 84 -11.02 -11.40 1.66
CA ASP A 84 -12.00 -12.44 2.07
C ASP A 84 -12.96 -12.77 0.89
N ASP A 85 -13.49 -14.00 0.82
CA ASP A 85 -14.27 -14.56 -0.30
C ASP A 85 -15.62 -13.87 -0.60
N LEU A 86 -16.10 -12.96 0.25
CA LEU A 86 -17.47 -12.38 0.22
C LEU A 86 -17.57 -10.98 -0.42
N SER A 87 -16.55 -10.53 -1.14
CA SER A 87 -16.27 -9.11 -1.38
C SER A 87 -16.59 -8.57 -2.78
N SER A 88 -17.05 -9.43 -3.71
CA SER A 88 -17.31 -9.03 -5.10
C SER A 88 -18.31 -7.89 -5.25
N TYR A 89 -19.38 -7.84 -4.44
CA TYR A 89 -20.37 -6.76 -4.53
C TYR A 89 -19.80 -5.40 -4.14
N ARG A 90 -18.90 -5.37 -3.14
CA ARG A 90 -18.27 -4.13 -2.65
C ARG A 90 -17.25 -3.58 -3.64
N ILE A 91 -16.56 -4.45 -4.36
CA ILE A 91 -15.70 -4.04 -5.48
C ILE A 91 -16.52 -3.40 -6.59
N GLU A 92 -17.66 -3.99 -6.97
CA GLU A 92 -18.53 -3.41 -7.98
C GLU A 92 -19.13 -2.08 -7.52
N GLU A 93 -19.49 -1.96 -6.24
CA GLU A 93 -19.91 -0.70 -5.65
C GLU A 93 -18.78 0.36 -5.67
N LEU A 94 -17.56 -0.02 -5.31
CA LEU A 94 -16.38 0.84 -5.41
C LEU A 94 -16.13 1.30 -6.85
N LYS A 95 -16.26 0.40 -7.83
CA LYS A 95 -16.16 0.74 -9.27
C LYS A 95 -17.20 1.78 -9.65
N LYS A 96 -18.47 1.54 -9.27
CA LYS A 96 -19.58 2.45 -9.56
C LYS A 96 -19.27 3.83 -8.99
N ILE A 97 -18.96 3.93 -7.70
CA ILE A 97 -18.68 5.19 -7.02
C ILE A 97 -17.52 5.95 -7.67
N LEU A 98 -16.40 5.26 -7.95
CA LEU A 98 -15.24 5.90 -8.58
C LEU A 98 -15.54 6.36 -10.03
N ASN A 99 -16.41 5.63 -10.76
CA ASN A 99 -16.80 6.01 -12.11
C ASN A 99 -17.92 7.05 -12.18
N VAL A 100 -18.72 7.28 -11.13
CA VAL A 100 -19.77 8.34 -11.12
C VAL A 100 -19.18 9.69 -11.53
N HIS A 101 -17.97 9.98 -11.07
CA HIS A 101 -17.31 11.27 -11.33
C HIS A 101 -16.42 11.28 -12.57
N MET A 102 -15.99 10.11 -13.06
CA MET A 102 -14.84 10.01 -13.97
C MET A 102 -15.11 9.17 -15.22
N GLY A 103 -15.82 8.03 -15.10
CA GLY A 103 -16.00 7.07 -16.20
C GLY A 103 -14.72 6.40 -16.70
N ILE A 104 -13.61 6.47 -15.95
CA ILE A 104 -12.26 6.08 -16.41
C ILE A 104 -11.79 4.68 -15.97
N ILE A 105 -12.53 3.98 -15.11
CA ILE A 105 -12.15 2.66 -14.61
C ILE A 105 -12.82 1.59 -15.46
N GLU A 106 -12.03 0.94 -16.31
CA GLU A 106 -12.48 -0.15 -17.18
C GLU A 106 -12.71 -1.43 -16.37
N LYS A 107 -11.76 -1.76 -15.50
CA LYS A 107 -11.76 -3.01 -14.75
C LYS A 107 -11.37 -2.79 -13.29
N ILE A 108 -12.04 -3.50 -12.41
CA ILE A 108 -11.58 -3.75 -11.05
C ILE A 108 -11.72 -5.24 -10.78
N GLN A 109 -10.68 -5.89 -10.27
CA GLN A 109 -10.74 -7.32 -9.95
C GLN A 109 -9.88 -7.67 -8.76
N HIS A 110 -10.23 -8.77 -8.12
CA HIS A 110 -9.36 -9.40 -7.15
C HIS A 110 -8.23 -10.19 -7.82
N VAL A 111 -7.06 -10.20 -7.19
CA VAL A 111 -5.90 -11.01 -7.56
C VAL A 111 -5.27 -11.58 -6.28
N ARG A 112 -4.54 -12.70 -6.39
CA ARG A 112 -3.77 -13.23 -5.27
C ARG A 112 -2.42 -12.52 -5.22
N SER A 113 -2.08 -11.90 -4.10
CA SER A 113 -0.81 -11.18 -3.90
C SER A 113 0.43 -11.98 -4.30
N HIS A 114 0.47 -13.29 -4.05
CA HIS A 114 1.61 -14.13 -4.42
C HIS A 114 1.76 -14.36 -5.93
N GLU A 115 0.74 -14.06 -6.73
CA GLU A 115 0.76 -14.16 -8.19
C GLU A 115 1.22 -12.85 -8.86
N VAL A 116 1.38 -11.76 -8.08
CA VAL A 116 1.69 -10.42 -8.60
C VAL A 116 2.90 -9.83 -7.87
N ASP A 117 4.04 -9.76 -8.55
CA ASP A 117 5.31 -9.26 -7.98
C ASP A 117 5.19 -7.82 -7.43
N LEU A 118 4.41 -6.95 -8.09
CA LEU A 118 4.17 -5.59 -7.63
C LEU A 118 3.39 -5.53 -6.31
N LEU A 119 2.49 -6.48 -6.05
CA LEU A 119 1.79 -6.55 -4.77
C LEU A 119 2.73 -7.00 -3.66
N GLN A 120 3.64 -7.93 -3.94
CA GLN A 120 4.66 -8.33 -2.96
C GLN A 120 5.62 -7.18 -2.64
N LEU A 121 5.97 -6.35 -3.64
CA LEU A 121 6.74 -5.12 -3.43
C LEU A 121 5.95 -4.10 -2.58
N CYS A 122 4.63 -4.01 -2.79
CA CYS A 122 3.76 -3.21 -1.93
C CYS A 122 3.79 -3.70 -0.47
N ASP A 123 3.70 -5.02 -0.25
CA ASP A 123 3.77 -5.64 1.07
C ASP A 123 5.10 -5.37 1.78
N LEU A 124 6.21 -5.30 1.04
CA LEU A 124 7.51 -4.92 1.57
C LEU A 124 7.47 -3.51 2.16
N PHE A 125 6.93 -2.53 1.42
CA PHE A 125 6.84 -1.14 1.87
C PHE A 125 5.83 -0.96 3.01
N ILE A 126 4.65 -1.59 2.91
CA ILE A 126 3.65 -1.58 3.98
C ILE A 126 4.24 -2.21 5.25
N GLY A 127 5.00 -3.31 5.12
CA GLY A 127 5.69 -3.96 6.23
C GLY A 127 6.72 -3.06 6.88
N ALA A 128 7.54 -2.36 6.10
CA ALA A 128 8.54 -1.42 6.59
C ALA A 128 7.88 -0.23 7.32
N LEU A 129 6.84 0.37 6.73
CA LEU A 129 6.07 1.47 7.34
C LEU A 129 5.40 1.03 8.64
N SER A 130 4.70 -0.12 8.62
CA SER A 130 4.03 -0.68 9.79
C SER A 130 5.03 -0.95 10.92
N TYR A 131 6.21 -1.51 10.60
CA TYR A 131 7.26 -1.73 11.60
C TYR A 131 7.78 -0.40 12.16
N ASN A 132 8.02 0.60 11.30
CA ASN A 132 8.51 1.92 11.73
C ASN A 132 7.55 2.62 12.70
N LEU A 133 6.25 2.57 12.41
CA LEU A 133 5.21 3.33 13.10
C LEU A 133 4.71 2.65 14.38
N ASN A 134 4.64 1.32 14.40
CA ASN A 134 4.01 0.60 15.51
C ASN A 134 5.02 0.15 16.59
N ASN A 135 6.32 0.20 16.32
CA ASN A 135 7.35 -0.28 17.26
C ASN A 135 8.14 0.90 17.84
N ILE A 136 7.95 1.11 19.14
CA ILE A 136 8.72 2.11 19.92
C ILE A 136 10.18 1.66 19.99
N VAL A 137 10.42 0.40 20.37
CA VAL A 137 11.75 -0.21 20.41
C VAL A 137 11.96 -1.04 19.15
N LYS A 138 12.89 -0.59 18.29
CA LYS A 138 13.21 -1.25 17.03
C LYS A 138 14.46 -2.10 17.20
N GLN A 139 14.31 -3.42 17.30
CA GLN A 139 15.42 -4.34 17.60
C GLN A 139 15.89 -5.16 16.38
N ALA A 140 15.08 -5.26 15.33
CA ALA A 140 15.42 -6.04 14.15
C ALA A 140 16.32 -5.22 13.21
N LEU A 141 17.64 -5.40 13.31
CA LEU A 141 18.62 -4.66 12.52
C LEU A 141 18.38 -4.71 10.99
N PRO A 142 18.01 -5.86 10.37
CA PRO A 142 17.70 -5.88 8.94
C PRO A 142 16.49 -5.01 8.55
N LYS A 143 15.44 -4.98 9.39
CA LYS A 143 14.26 -4.13 9.20
C LYS A 143 14.63 -2.65 9.31
N LEU A 144 15.46 -2.31 10.29
CA LEU A 144 15.96 -0.94 10.48
C LEU A 144 16.77 -0.45 9.27
N ARG A 145 17.69 -1.27 8.76
CA ARG A 145 18.47 -0.94 7.57
C ARG A 145 17.59 -0.74 6.35
N LEU A 146 16.55 -1.56 6.18
CA LEU A 146 15.60 -1.42 5.08
C LEU A 146 14.80 -0.12 5.19
N ILE A 147 14.29 0.22 6.39
CA ILE A 147 13.58 1.47 6.65
C ILE A 147 14.47 2.68 6.34
N GLU A 148 15.72 2.65 6.81
CA GLU A 148 16.68 3.71 6.55
C GLU A 148 16.96 3.85 5.06
N LYS A 149 17.12 2.73 4.35
CA LYS A 149 17.28 2.74 2.89
C LYS A 149 16.06 3.35 2.18
N ILE A 150 14.84 3.00 2.59
CA ILE A 150 13.62 3.59 2.03
C ILE A 150 13.59 5.09 2.30
N ARG A 151 13.91 5.53 3.53
CA ARG A 151 13.98 6.96 3.91
C ARG A 151 15.00 7.72 3.06
N GLN A 152 16.19 7.16 2.86
CA GLN A 152 17.25 7.77 2.03
C GLN A 152 16.84 7.87 0.56
N ARG A 153 16.26 6.80 0.01
CA ARG A 153 15.86 6.75 -1.41
C ARG A 153 14.61 7.59 -1.69
N SER A 154 13.71 7.74 -0.72
CA SER A 154 12.48 8.52 -0.87
C SER A 154 12.66 10.00 -0.59
N GLY A 155 13.61 10.36 0.29
CA GLY A 155 13.82 11.74 0.76
C GLY A 155 12.67 12.27 1.62
N VAL A 156 11.75 11.42 2.09
CA VAL A 156 10.59 11.84 2.89
C VAL A 156 10.61 11.23 4.28
N SER A 157 9.94 11.92 5.22
CA SER A 157 9.60 11.33 6.51
C SER A 157 8.67 10.13 6.31
N LEU A 158 8.97 9.02 6.99
CA LEU A 158 8.12 7.82 7.00
C LEU A 158 7.09 7.83 8.14
N GLU A 159 7.01 8.95 8.86
CA GLU A 159 6.15 9.12 10.04
C GLU A 159 5.04 10.15 9.80
N GLU A 160 5.28 11.07 8.87
CA GLU A 160 4.43 12.20 8.56
C GLU A 160 3.73 12.05 7.20
N THR A 161 2.68 12.85 7.01
CA THR A 161 2.02 12.97 5.71
C THR A 161 2.96 13.68 4.73
N THR A 162 3.20 13.07 3.58
CA THR A 162 3.91 13.72 2.47
C THR A 162 3.04 14.76 1.79
N TYR A 163 3.64 15.72 1.08
CA TYR A 163 2.89 16.60 0.19
C TYR A 163 2.03 15.83 -0.81
N LYS A 164 0.87 16.38 -1.17
CA LYS A 164 -0.04 15.77 -2.15
C LYS A 164 0.63 15.54 -3.52
N SER A 165 1.60 16.38 -3.87
CA SER A 165 2.40 16.30 -5.11
C SER A 165 3.52 15.25 -5.08
N ALA A 166 3.77 14.58 -3.95
CA ALA A 166 4.80 13.54 -3.87
C ALA A 166 4.45 12.37 -4.79
N ALA A 167 5.11 12.29 -5.95
CA ALA A 167 4.77 11.36 -7.01
C ALA A 167 5.31 9.94 -6.78
N LYS A 168 6.54 9.82 -6.24
CA LYS A 168 7.24 8.53 -6.17
C LYS A 168 6.81 7.68 -4.99
N PHE A 169 6.85 8.25 -3.78
CA PHE A 169 6.53 7.58 -2.53
C PHE A 169 5.65 8.52 -1.69
N ASN A 170 4.34 8.25 -1.69
CA ASN A 170 3.33 9.10 -1.08
C ASN A 170 2.78 8.45 0.19
N ILE A 171 2.78 9.19 1.30
CA ILE A 171 2.22 8.73 2.58
C ILE A 171 1.15 9.73 3.00
N PHE A 172 -0.07 9.24 3.23
CA PHE A 172 -1.17 10.05 3.71
C PHE A 172 -1.65 9.52 5.06
N ARG A 173 -1.39 10.25 6.14
CA ARG A 173 -1.96 9.95 7.44
C ARG A 173 -3.34 10.59 7.54
N ILE A 174 -4.36 9.76 7.65
CA ILE A 174 -5.73 10.25 7.76
C ILE A 174 -6.03 10.64 9.22
N HIS A 175 -6.73 11.75 9.39
CA HIS A 175 -7.29 12.18 10.66
C HIS A 175 -8.81 11.99 10.58
N ILE A 176 -9.35 11.07 11.38
CA ILE A 176 -10.78 10.66 11.42
C ILE A 176 -11.40 11.07 12.76
#